data_AF-A0A828RHJ1-F1
#
_entry.id   AF-A0A828RHJ1-F1
#
_cell.length_a   1.000
_cell.length_b   1.000
_cell.length_c   1.000
_cell.angle_alpha   90.00
_cell.angle_beta   90.00
_cell.angle_gamma   90.00
#
_symmetry.space_group_name_H-M   'P 1'
#
loop_
_entity.id
_entity.type
_entity.pdbx_description
1 polymer ?
#
loop_
_entity_poly.entity_id
_entity_poly.type
_entity_poly.pdbx_seq_one_letter_code
_entity_poly.pdbx_strand_id
1 'polypeptide(L)' 'MGLSQHDAYVFASTRKGYWRTAHSKTLSYSLTNRKLEQLGLMNMSKTLQSIQCD' A
#
# COMPACT_ATOMS: atom_id res chain seq x y z
N MET A 1 2.06 9.64 -5.85
CA MET A 1 2.28 8.21 -5.53
C MET A 1 3.76 7.81 -5.50
N GLY A 2 4.71 8.75 -5.40
CA GLY A 2 6.16 8.46 -5.25
C GLY A 2 6.85 7.75 -6.42
N LEU A 3 6.09 7.12 -7.31
CA LEU A 3 6.58 6.37 -8.47
C LEU A 3 6.88 7.30 -9.64
N SER A 4 7.95 6.97 -10.37
CA SER A 4 8.23 7.58 -11.67
C SER A 4 7.10 7.23 -12.65
N GLN A 5 6.79 8.15 -13.57
CA GLN A 5 5.73 7.94 -14.57
C GLN A 5 6.02 6.71 -15.44
N HIS A 6 7.30 6.47 -15.76
CA HIS A 6 7.74 5.32 -16.52
C HIS A 6 7.49 4.00 -15.78
N ASP A 7 7.89 3.91 -14.51
CA ASP A 7 7.71 2.69 -13.71
C ASP A 7 6.22 2.39 -13.45
N ALA A 8 5.42 3.43 -13.26
CA ALA A 8 3.98 3.30 -13.12
C ALA A 8 3.34 2.69 -14.39
N TYR A 9 3.76 3.16 -15.57
CA TYR A 9 3.28 2.63 -16.85
C TYR A 9 3.70 1.17 -17.06
N VAL A 10 4.97 0.84 -16.81
CA VAL A 10 5.48 -0.53 -16.90
C VAL A 10 4.73 -1.46 -15.95
N PHE A 11 4.48 -1.02 -14.71
CA PHE A 11 3.74 -1.80 -13.72
C PHE A 11 2.27 -2.01 -14.13
N ALA A 12 1.59 -0.99 -14.66
CA ALA A 12 0.22 -1.08 -15.14
C ALA A 12 0.07 -2.06 -16.32
N SER A 13 1.08 -2.15 -17.18
CA SER A 13 1.11 -3.06 -18.34
C SER A 13 1.51 -4.50 -18.02
N THR A 14 1.77 -4.84 -16.76
CA THR A 14 2.31 -6.16 -16.41
C THR A 14 1.26 -7.27 -16.58
N ARG A 15 1.66 -8.42 -17.16
CA ARG A 15 0.80 -9.62 -17.27
C ARG A 15 0.82 -10.51 -16.04
N LYS A 16 1.46 -10.08 -14.94
CA LYS A 16 1.49 -10.82 -13.68
C LYS A 16 0.09 -10.79 -13.07
N GLY A 17 -0.38 -11.93 -12.58
CA GLY A 17 -1.68 -12.02 -11.92
C GLY A 17 -1.79 -11.07 -10.72
N TYR A 18 -3.01 -10.65 -10.40
CA TYR A 18 -3.31 -9.65 -9.38
C TYR A 18 -2.65 -9.93 -8.02
N TRP A 19 -2.68 -11.18 -7.57
CA TRP A 19 -2.06 -11.56 -6.28
C TRP A 19 -0.54 -11.31 -6.26
N ARG A 20 0.13 -11.48 -7.40
CA ARG A 20 1.58 -11.25 -7.55
C ARG A 20 1.92 -9.76 -7.67
N THR A 21 1.00 -8.91 -8.11
CA THR A 21 1.19 -7.46 -8.17
C THR A 21 0.85 -6.78 -6.84
N ALA A 22 -0.09 -7.34 -6.08
CA ALA A 22 -0.49 -6.86 -4.74
C ALA A 22 0.69 -6.82 -3.74
N HIS A 23 1.57 -7.82 -3.77
CA HIS A 23 2.78 -7.88 -2.93
C HIS A 23 4.05 -7.37 -3.65
N SER A 24 3.90 -6.52 -4.67
CA SER A 24 5.07 -5.95 -5.36
C SER A 24 5.66 -4.78 -4.57
N LYS A 25 6.99 -4.62 -4.61
CA LYS A 25 7.69 -3.47 -4.00
C LYS A 25 7.11 -2.13 -4.48
N THR A 26 6.67 -2.08 -5.74
CA THR A 26 6.03 -0.92 -6.38
C THR A 26 4.71 -0.54 -5.70
N LEU A 27 3.85 -1.51 -5.39
CA LEU A 27 2.57 -1.23 -4.73
C LEU A 27 2.76 -0.91 -3.24
N SER A 28 3.62 -1.65 -2.55
CA SER A 28 3.92 -1.42 -1.12
C SER A 28 4.56 -0.05 -0.86
N TYR A 29 5.38 0.45 -1.80
CA TYR A 29 5.97 1.79 -1.70
C TYR A 29 4.95 2.91 -1.95
N SER A 30 4.01 2.70 -2.86
CA SER A 30 3.03 3.72 -3.25
C SER A 30 1.83 3.82 -2.30
N LEU A 31 1.36 2.70 -1.75
CA LEU A 31 0.25 2.59 -0.81
C LEU A 31 0.78 2.30 0.61
N THR A 32 1.44 3.29 1.20
CA THR A 32 1.89 3.19 2.59
C THR A 32 0.72 3.22 3.57
N ASN A 33 0.89 2.65 4.76
CA ASN A 33 -0.11 2.71 5.83
C ASN A 33 -0.54 4.15 6.14
N ARG A 34 0.37 5.13 6.07
CA ARG A 34 0.04 6.56 6.23
C ARG A 34 -0.93 7.05 5.15
N LYS A 35 -0.75 6.59 3.91
CA LYS A 35 -1.63 6.99 2.80
C LYS A 35 -3.00 6.33 2.91
N LEU A 36 -3.05 5.08 3.35
CA LEU A 36 -4.30 4.38 3.64
C LEU A 36 -5.06 5.06 4.80
N GLU A 37 -4.36 5.45 5.87
CA GLU A 37 -4.93 6.23 6.97
C GLU A 37 -5.50 7.58 6.50
N GLN A 38 -4.80 8.30 5.62
CA GLN A 38 -5.32 9.54 5.02
C GLN A 38 -6.57 9.33 4.16
N LEU A 39 -6.76 8.12 3.62
CA LEU A 39 -7.95 7.76 2.84
C LEU A 39 -9.11 7.28 3.73
N GLY A 40 -8.94 7.29 5.07
CA GLY A 40 -9.95 6.87 6.03
C GLY A 40 -9.90 5.40 6.40
N LEU A 41 -8.86 4.65 5.97
CA LEU A 41 -8.68 3.27 6.40
C LEU A 41 -8.01 3.20 7.78
N MET A 42 -8.58 2.38 8.67
CA MET A 42 -8.06 2.24 10.02
C MET A 42 -6.83 1.33 10.07
N ASN A 43 -5.79 1.77 10.77
CA ASN A 43 -4.60 0.95 10.97
C ASN A 43 -4.79 0.03 12.18
N MET A 44 -5.02 -1.24 11.90
CA MET A 44 -5.30 -2.27 12.90
C MET A 44 -4.20 -2.44 13.96
N SER A 45 -2.93 -2.20 13.61
CA SER A 45 -1.85 -2.30 14.59
C SER A 45 -1.92 -1.20 15.63
N LYS A 46 -2.27 0.03 15.22
CA LYS A 46 -2.44 1.16 16.14
C LYS A 46 -3.66 0.97 17.04
N THR A 47 -4.75 0.43 16.50
CA THR A 47 -5.96 0.17 17.30
C THR A 47 -5.74 -0.93 18.32
N LEU A 48 -4.97 -1.96 17.96
CA LEU A 48 -4.65 -3.03 18.89
C LEU A 48 -3.78 -2.49 20.03
N GLN A 49 -2.79 -1.65 19.72
CA GLN A 49 -1.97 -0.97 20.74
C GLN A 49 -2.80 -0.08 21.66
N SER A 50 -3.75 0.70 21.15
CA SER A 50 -4.60 1.54 22.01
C SER A 50 -5.41 0.71 22.99
N ILE A 51 -5.98 -0.42 22.55
CA ILE A 51 -6.76 -1.33 23.41
C ILE A 51 -5.88 -2.00 24.48
N GLN A 52 -4.60 -2.27 24.18
CA GLN A 52 -3.68 -2.89 25.13
C GLN A 52 -3.04 -1.92 26.12
N CYS A 53 -3.07 -0.62 25.82
CA CYS A 53 -2.56 0.44 26.69
C CYS A 53 -3.62 1.00 27.64
N ASP A 54 -4.90 0.73 27.39
CA ASP A 54 -6.03 0.91 28.32
C ASP A 54 -6.12 -0.26 29.33
#